data_AF-A0A0M2V659-F1
#
_entry.id   AF-A0A0M2V659-F1
#
_cell.length_a   1.000
_cell.length_b   1.000
_cell.length_c   1.000
_cell.angle_alpha   90.00
_cell.angle_beta   90.00
_cell.angle_gamma   90.00
#
_symmetry.space_group_name_H-M   'P 1'
#
loop_
_entity.id
_entity.type
_entity.pdbx_description
1 polymer ?
#
loop_
_entity_poly.entity_id
_entity_poly.type
_entity_poly.pdbx_seq_one_letter_code
_entity_poly.pdbx_strand_id
1 'polypeptide(L)'
;MVESPCVACCRLSSDKFCVGCYRHITEIVDWNKRTDLENSAILQMVAQRKIQAEQAGLLNADTAVPTTAITQAEWQAAKTAARMK
;
A
#
# COMPACT_ATOMS: atom_id res chain seq x y z
N MET A 1 3.72 -13.56 -14.39
CA MET A 1 2.69 -13.28 -13.38
C MET A 1 3.38 -12.98 -12.07
N VAL A 2 3.20 -11.77 -11.54
CA VAL A 2 3.77 -11.34 -10.25
C VAL A 2 2.77 -11.55 -9.12
N GLU A 3 3.19 -12.18 -8.02
CA GLU A 3 2.34 -12.43 -6.86
C GLU A 3 2.04 -11.14 -6.07
N SER A 4 0.82 -11.01 -5.55
CA SER A 4 0.42 -9.84 -4.76
C SER A 4 0.96 -9.94 -3.33
N PRO A 5 1.54 -8.88 -2.75
CA PRO A 5 2.06 -8.90 -1.38
C PRO A 5 0.95 -8.73 -0.34
N CYS A 6 -0.31 -8.97 -0.72
CA CYS A 6 -1.48 -8.65 0.10
C CYS A 6 -1.62 -9.63 1.27
N VAL A 7 -1.74 -9.09 2.49
CA VAL A 7 -2.00 -9.87 3.73
C VAL A 7 -3.45 -9.73 4.22
N ALA A 8 -4.36 -9.30 3.34
CA ALA A 8 -5.80 -9.14 3.62
C ALA A 8 -6.17 -8.24 4.84
N CYS A 9 -5.29 -7.33 5.26
CA CYS A 9 -5.53 -6.45 6.42
C CYS A 9 -6.14 -5.07 6.05
N CYS A 10 -6.13 -4.66 4.78
CA CYS A 10 -6.74 -3.45 4.19
C CYS A 10 -6.91 -2.21 5.12
N ARG A 11 -5.87 -1.89 5.89
CA ARG A 11 -5.78 -0.72 6.77
C ARG A 11 -4.69 0.22 6.27
N LEU A 12 -4.99 1.52 6.20
CA LEU A 12 -4.11 2.55 5.69
C LEU A 12 -3.57 3.44 6.82
N SER A 13 -2.34 3.92 6.67
CA SER A 13 -1.78 5.03 7.44
C SER A 13 -2.33 6.38 6.96
N SER A 14 -1.95 7.47 7.65
CA SER A 14 -2.23 8.85 7.24
C SER A 14 -1.81 9.12 5.79
N ASP A 15 -0.68 8.57 5.38
CA ASP A 15 -0.07 8.74 4.05
C ASP A 15 -0.63 7.76 3.00
N LYS A 16 -1.75 7.09 3.32
CA LYS A 16 -2.45 6.16 2.42
C LYS A 16 -1.61 4.93 2.00
N PHE A 17 -0.63 4.55 2.83
CA PHE A 17 0.06 3.27 2.69
C PHE A 17 -0.61 2.20 3.54
N CYS A 18 -0.76 1.00 2.98
CA CYS A 18 -1.29 -0.12 3.73
C CYS A 18 -0.29 -0.57 4.80
N VAL A 19 -0.70 -0.64 6.06
CA VAL A 19 0.21 -1.05 7.16
C VAL A 19 0.54 -2.54 7.15
N GLY A 20 -0.19 -3.35 6.38
CA GLY A 20 0.07 -4.78 6.23
C GLY A 20 0.97 -5.11 5.04
N CYS A 21 0.65 -4.57 3.86
CA CYS A 21 1.38 -4.87 2.61
C CYS A 21 2.27 -3.73 2.10
N TYR A 22 2.30 -2.59 2.77
CA TYR A 22 3.10 -1.40 2.47
C TYR A 22 2.93 -0.79 1.06
N ARG A 23 1.90 -1.22 0.34
CA ARG A 23 1.47 -0.60 -0.92
C ARG A 23 0.69 0.67 -0.65
N HIS A 24 0.88 1.66 -1.51
CA HIS A 24 0.04 2.85 -1.55
C HIS A 24 -1.33 2.50 -2.13
N ILE A 25 -2.39 3.22 -1.72
CA ILE A 25 -3.75 3.00 -2.23
C ILE A 25 -3.84 3.02 -3.77
N THR A 26 -3.09 3.89 -4.44
CA THR A 26 -3.09 3.95 -5.93
C THR A 26 -2.44 2.71 -6.57
N GLU A 27 -1.48 2.08 -5.90
CA GLU A 27 -0.87 0.83 -6.34
C GLU A 27 -1.84 -0.35 -6.12
N ILE A 28 -2.66 -0.30 -5.06
CA ILE A 28 -3.67 -1.31 -4.76
C ILE A 28 -4.80 -1.29 -5.80
N VAL A 29 -5.34 -0.11 -6.13
CA VAL A 29 -6.52 -0.01 -7.00
C VAL A 29 -6.26 -0.37 -8.46
N ASP A 30 -5.02 -0.25 -8.93
CA ASP A 30 -4.62 -0.51 -10.31
C ASP A 30 -3.66 -1.70 -10.48
N TRP A 31 -3.40 -2.48 -9.42
CA TRP A 31 -2.52 -3.66 -9.44
C TRP A 31 -2.78 -4.60 -10.62
N ASN A 32 -4.05 -4.97 -10.85
CA ASN A 32 -4.44 -5.89 -11.91
C ASN A 32 -4.36 -5.30 -13.33
N LYS A 33 -4.13 -3.99 -13.48
CA LYS A 33 -3.99 -3.32 -14.77
C LYS A 33 -2.54 -3.04 -15.16
N ARG A 34 -1.63 -3.15 -14.19
CA ARG A 34 -0.20 -2.92 -14.38
C ARG A 34 0.47 -4.12 -15.02
N THR A 35 1.54 -3.86 -15.74
CA THR A 35 2.43 -4.88 -16.29
C THR A 35 3.21 -5.60 -15.18
N ASP A 36 3.70 -6.80 -15.47
CA ASP A 36 4.57 -7.55 -14.56
C ASP A 36 5.85 -6.75 -14.19
N LEU A 37 6.37 -5.93 -15.11
CA LEU A 37 7.52 -5.06 -14.85
C LEU A 37 7.18 -3.97 -13.82
N GLU A 38 6.05 -3.29 -13.97
CA GLU A 38 5.59 -2.28 -13.03
C GLU A 38 5.25 -2.88 -11.66
N ASN A 39 4.63 -4.06 -11.64
CA ASN A 39 4.32 -4.77 -10.41
C ASN A 39 5.60 -5.20 -9.69
N SER A 40 6.61 -5.68 -10.42
CA SER A 40 7.92 -6.01 -9.85
C SER A 40 8.61 -4.79 -9.24
N ALA A 41 8.54 -3.63 -9.90
CA ALA A 41 9.07 -2.38 -9.37
C ALA A 41 8.33 -1.93 -8.08
N ILE A 42 7.01 -2.07 -8.04
CA ILE A 42 6.23 -1.82 -6.81
C ILE A 42 6.69 -2.75 -5.68
N LEU A 43 6.91 -4.04 -5.95
CA LEU A 43 7.37 -4.98 -4.93
C LEU A 43 8.72 -4.58 -4.33
N GLN A 44 9.64 -4.06 -5.15
CA GLN A 44 10.91 -3.51 -4.67
C GLN A 44 10.70 -2.31 -3.75
N MET A 45 9.80 -1.39 -4.11
CA MET A 45 9.45 -0.24 -3.26
C MET A 45 8.76 -0.67 -1.96
N VAL A 46 7.89 -1.68 -2.01
CA VAL A 46 7.23 -2.27 -0.84
C VAL A 46 8.26 -2.83 0.14
N ALA A 47 9.26 -3.56 -0.36
CA ALA A 47 10.33 -4.10 0.47
C ALA A 47 11.12 -2.97 1.17
N GLN A 48 11.45 -1.90 0.44
CA GLN A 48 12.11 -0.72 1.00
C GLN A 48 11.26 -0.04 2.08
N ARG A 49 9.97 0.20 1.82
CA ARG A 49 9.04 0.80 2.79
C ARG A 49 8.89 -0.04 4.05
N LYS A 50 8.90 -1.37 3.92
CA LYS A 50 8.85 -2.29 5.06
C LYS A 50 10.10 -2.14 5.95
N ILE A 51 11.29 -2.13 5.35
CA ILE A 51 12.56 -1.90 6.07
C ILE A 51 12.54 -0.52 6.75
N GLN A 52 12.05 0.52 6.07
CA GLN A 52 11.94 1.87 6.64
C GLN A 52 10.98 1.90 7.84
N ALA A 53 9.84 1.21 7.75
CA ALA A 53 8.88 1.12 8.85
C ALA A 53 9.44 0.33 10.05
N GLU A 54 10.22 -0.74 9.78
CA GLU A 54 10.98 -1.49 10.79
C GLU A 54 12.00 -0.58 11.49
N GLN A 55 12.83 0.14 10.73
CA GLN A 55 13.85 1.04 11.26
C GLN A 55 13.29 2.24 12.03
N ALA A 56 12.14 2.76 11.59
CA ALA A 56 11.46 3.87 12.25
C ALA A 56 10.78 3.46 13.58
N GLY A 57 10.84 2.19 13.97
CA GLY A 57 10.22 1.70 15.21
C GLY A 57 8.68 1.75 15.19
N LEU A 58 8.07 1.90 14.02
CA LEU A 58 6.61 1.96 13.80
C LEU A 58 5.94 0.57 13.86
N LEU A 59 6.72 -0.49 14.09
CA LEU A 59 6.24 -1.85 14.30
C LEU A 59 6.07 -2.23 15.79
N ASN A 60 6.36 -1.31 16.70
CA ASN A 60 6.15 -1.56 18.12
C ASN A 60 4.66 -1.33 18.46
N ALA A 61 4.09 -2.26 19.23
CA ALA A 61 2.67 -2.26 19.61
C ALA A 61 2.21 -0.99 20.35
N ASP A 62 3.15 -0.20 20.87
CA ASP A 62 2.88 0.94 21.76
C ASP A 62 2.80 2.30 21.02
N THR A 63 3.26 2.38 19.77
CA THR A 63 3.07 3.56 18.91
C THR A 63 1.86 3.36 18.00
N ALA A 64 0.67 3.41 18.58
CA ALA A 64 -0.57 3.26 17.85
C ALA A 64 -0.77 4.39 16.82
N VAL A 65 -0.20 4.23 15.62
CA VAL A 65 -0.57 5.06 14.47
C VAL A 65 -2.04 4.78 14.18
N PRO A 66 -2.91 5.81 14.15
CA PRO A 66 -4.31 5.61 13.81
C PRO A 66 -4.36 5.10 12.37
N THR A 67 -4.82 3.86 12.22
CA THR A 67 -5.04 3.25 10.91
C THR A 67 -6.53 3.22 10.62
N THR A 68 -6.90 3.59 9.41
CA THR A 68 -8.29 3.56 8.96
C THR A 68 -8.50 2.42 7.98
N ALA A 69 -9.66 1.78 8.04
CA ALA A 69 -10.09 0.89 6.98
C ALA A 69 -10.26 1.71 5.69
N ILE A 70 -9.87 1.15 4.56
CA ILE A 70 -10.10 1.78 3.26
C ILE A 70 -11.61 1.93 3.03
N THR A 71 -12.07 3.17 2.82
CA THR A 71 -13.46 3.44 2.47
C THR A 71 -13.69 3.35 0.96
N GLN A 72 -14.95 3.15 0.54
CA GLN A 72 -15.30 3.14 -0.88
C GLN A 72 -14.94 4.46 -1.57
N ALA A 73 -15.16 5.59 -0.89
CA ALA A 73 -14.83 6.92 -1.41
C ALA A 73 -13.32 7.08 -1.64
N GLU A 74 -12.48 6.65 -0.70
CA GLU A 74 -11.02 6.69 -0.85
C GLU A 74 -10.53 5.82 -2.01
N TRP A 75 -11.11 4.63 -2.14
CA TRP A 75 -10.76 3.74 -3.24
C TRP A 75 -11.17 4.31 -4.61
N GLN A 76 -12.36 4.92 -4.70
CA GLN A 76 -12.80 5.60 -5.93
C GLN A 76 -11.90 6.80 -6.26
N ALA A 77 -11.56 7.61 -5.27
CA ALA A 77 -10.65 8.74 -5.46
C ALA A 77 -9.26 8.29 -5.95
N ALA A 78 -8.71 7.23 -5.35
CA ALA A 78 -7.43 6.65 -5.77
C ALA A 78 -7.49 6.10 -7.21
N LYS A 79 -8.61 5.48 -7.61
CA LYS A 79 -8.80 5.05 -9.00
C LYS A 79 -8.81 6.19 -9.98
N THR A 80 -9.48 7.28 -9.65
CA THR A 80 -9.49 8.48 -10.49
C THR A 80 -8.07 9.04 -10.62
N ALA A 81 -7.34 9.17 -9.50
CA ALA A 81 -5.97 9.66 -9.50
C ALA A 81 -5.01 8.76 -10.31
N ALA A 82 -5.17 7.44 -10.22
CA ALA A 82 -4.29 6.50 -10.90
C ALA A 82 -4.55 6.42 -12.42
N ARG A 83 -5.75 6.79 -12.90
CA ARG A 83 -6.08 6.95 -14.33
C ARG A 83 -5.49 8.22 -14.97
N MET A 84 -5.02 9.17 -14.17
CA MET A 84 -4.45 10.45 -14.65
C MET A 84 -2.91 10.40 -14.74
N LYS A 85 -2.30 9.25 -14.49
CA LYS A 85 -0.87 8.96 -14.72
C LYS A 85 -0.69 8.24 -16.05
#